data_AF-W8TEP4-F1
#
_entry.id   AF-W8TEP4-F1
#
_cell.length_a   1.000
_cell.length_b   1.000
_cell.length_c   1.000
_cell.angle_alpha   90.00
_cell.angle_beta   90.00
_cell.angle_gamma   90.00
#
_symmetry.space_group_name_H-M   'P 1'
#
loop_
_entity.id
_entity.type
_entity.pdbx_description
1 polymer ?
#
loop_
_entity_poly.entity_id
_entity_poly.type
_entity_poly.pdbx_seq_one_letter_code
_entity_poly.pdbx_strand_id
1 'polypeptide(L)'
;MKKTLDILKFAMEMEQKGQEFYISNMGKVKNPRVKAIFENLAGVEEKHYKLLEQYHKTLLETGDWEELDLDLCEPCAEKLYTDIEAQSVNLEYDISDITILRMAYLIENDFAQFYHSASKSVTNPRAKKLLANLESWEIQHREAFYEEYKKAMEQNWFDQSFAPF
;
A
#
# COMPACT_ATOMS: atom_id res chain seq x y z
N MET A 1 -20.33 -15.72 -8.08
CA MET A 1 -19.90 -16.28 -6.78
C MET A 1 -18.47 -16.80 -6.84
N LYS A 2 -18.18 -17.91 -7.56
CA LYS A 2 -16.81 -18.47 -7.70
C LYS A 2 -15.75 -17.43 -8.12
N LYS A 3 -16.03 -16.68 -9.19
CA LYS A 3 -15.14 -15.59 -9.67
C LYS A 3 -14.80 -14.56 -8.57
N THR A 4 -15.75 -14.22 -7.71
CA THR A 4 -15.52 -13.21 -6.68
C THR A 4 -14.72 -13.76 -5.51
N LEU A 5 -14.95 -15.02 -5.12
CA LEU A 5 -14.10 -15.72 -4.15
C LEU A 5 -12.65 -15.82 -4.65
N ASP A 6 -12.46 -16.17 -5.92
CA ASP A 6 -11.12 -16.25 -6.53
C ASP A 6 -10.41 -14.88 -6.54
N ILE A 7 -11.15 -13.79 -6.82
CA ILE A 7 -10.62 -12.41 -6.74
C ILE A 7 -10.20 -12.06 -5.31
N LEU A 8 -11.06 -12.33 -4.32
CA LEU A 8 -10.77 -12.03 -2.92
C LEU A 8 -9.57 -12.83 -2.42
N LYS A 9 -9.48 -14.11 -2.79
CA LYS A 9 -8.34 -14.96 -2.44
C LYS A 9 -7.03 -14.42 -3.02
N PHE A 10 -7.05 -14.02 -4.30
CA PHE A 10 -5.86 -13.44 -4.92
C PHE A 10 -5.49 -12.09 -4.29
N ALA A 11 -6.48 -11.25 -3.98
CA ALA A 11 -6.26 -10.00 -3.25
C ALA A 11 -5.58 -10.24 -1.89
N MET A 12 -6.04 -11.23 -1.11
CA MET A 12 -5.41 -11.60 0.16
C MET A 12 -3.94 -12.01 -0.02
N GLU A 13 -3.62 -12.80 -1.06
CA GLU A 13 -2.24 -13.17 -1.37
C GLU A 13 -1.38 -11.96 -1.78
N MET A 14 -1.98 -10.93 -2.39
CA MET A 14 -1.30 -9.67 -2.70
C MET A 14 -0.97 -8.90 -1.42
N GLU A 15 -1.95 -8.64 -0.56
CA GLU A 15 -1.73 -7.87 0.69
C GLU A 15 -0.70 -8.56 1.59
N GLN A 16 -0.75 -9.89 1.68
CA GLN A 16 0.24 -10.64 2.44
C GLN A 16 1.65 -10.46 1.89
N LYS A 17 1.83 -10.49 0.56
CA LYS A 17 3.14 -10.26 -0.08
C LYS A 17 3.60 -8.81 0.05
N GLY A 18 2.68 -7.85 -0.02
CA GLY A 18 2.96 -6.43 0.24
C GLY A 18 3.48 -6.23 1.66
N GLN A 19 2.78 -6.79 2.65
CA GLN A 19 3.21 -6.79 4.04
C GLN A 19 4.61 -7.41 4.22
N GLU A 20 4.84 -8.61 3.67
CA GLU A 20 6.13 -9.30 3.74
C GLU A 20 7.26 -8.47 3.09
N PHE A 21 6.96 -7.78 1.99
CA PHE A 21 7.90 -6.85 1.36
C PHE A 21 8.28 -5.72 2.32
N TYR A 22 7.31 -5.07 2.97
CA TYR A 22 7.59 -3.99 3.92
C TYR A 22 8.42 -4.50 5.11
N ILE A 23 8.00 -5.61 5.73
CA ILE A 23 8.69 -6.22 6.88
C ILE A 23 10.14 -6.59 6.53
N SER A 24 10.35 -7.25 5.40
CA SER A 24 11.68 -7.75 5.01
C SER A 24 12.65 -6.66 4.57
N ASN A 25 12.16 -5.48 4.17
CA ASN A 25 12.99 -4.35 3.76
C ASN A 25 13.19 -3.29 4.85
N MET A 26 12.41 -3.30 5.94
CA MET A 26 12.65 -2.43 7.12
C MET A 26 14.08 -2.53 7.69
N GLY A 27 14.71 -3.71 7.60
CA GLY A 27 16.09 -3.91 8.06
C GLY A 27 17.17 -3.56 7.02
N LYS A 28 16.77 -3.25 5.78
CA LYS A 28 17.67 -2.94 4.66
C LYS A 28 17.71 -1.45 4.33
N VAL A 29 16.62 -0.73 4.63
CA VAL A 29 16.57 0.72 4.48
C VAL A 29 17.42 1.39 5.55
N LYS A 30 18.24 2.36 5.14
CA LYS A 30 19.11 3.12 6.05
C LYS A 30 18.40 4.36 6.56
N ASN A 31 17.60 5.00 5.71
CA ASN A 31 16.85 6.17 6.08
C ASN A 31 15.75 5.83 7.13
N PRO A 32 15.80 6.43 8.33
CA PRO A 32 14.86 6.11 9.42
C PRO A 32 13.42 6.54 9.12
N ARG A 33 13.21 7.56 8.27
CA ARG A 33 11.88 7.95 7.80
C ARG A 33 11.29 6.88 6.89
N VAL A 34 12.07 6.34 5.95
CA VAL A 34 11.63 5.23 5.09
C VAL A 34 11.28 4.00 5.94
N LYS A 35 12.09 3.71 6.97
CA LYS A 35 11.80 2.61 7.89
C LYS A 35 10.46 2.79 8.62
N ALA A 36 10.18 3.99 9.13
CA ALA A 36 8.93 4.30 9.81
C ALA A 36 7.71 4.20 8.88
N ILE A 37 7.87 4.64 7.61
CA ILE A 37 6.84 4.45 6.58
C ILE A 37 6.53 2.96 6.39
N PHE A 38 7.58 2.13 6.22
CA PHE A 38 7.42 0.69 5.99
C PHE A 38 6.79 -0.04 7.19
N GLU A 39 7.14 0.34 8.41
CA GLU A 39 6.56 -0.22 9.64
C GLU A 39 5.04 0.03 9.69
N ASN A 40 4.62 1.24 9.37
CA ASN A 40 3.20 1.58 9.36
C ASN A 40 2.45 0.85 8.24
N LEU A 41 3.00 0.88 7.01
CA LEU A 41 2.37 0.23 5.86
C LEU A 41 2.23 -1.28 6.07
N ALA A 42 3.20 -1.95 6.68
CA ALA A 42 3.06 -3.37 7.05
C ALA A 42 1.84 -3.63 7.97
N GLY A 43 1.51 -2.70 8.86
CA GLY A 43 0.31 -2.77 9.70
C GLY A 43 -0.98 -2.39 8.97
N VAL A 44 -0.90 -1.55 7.94
CA VAL A 44 -2.02 -1.22 7.05
C VAL A 44 -2.37 -2.43 6.17
N GLU A 45 -1.38 -3.04 5.52
CA GLU A 45 -1.60 -4.23 4.69
C GLU A 45 -2.17 -5.41 5.49
N GLU A 46 -1.80 -5.55 6.77
CA GLU A 46 -2.41 -6.54 7.66
C GLU A 46 -3.92 -6.31 7.82
N LYS A 47 -4.34 -5.04 7.92
CA LYS A 47 -5.75 -4.68 8.04
C LYS A 47 -6.49 -4.92 6.73
N HIS A 48 -5.87 -4.61 5.59
CA HIS A 48 -6.44 -4.94 4.27
C HIS A 48 -6.63 -6.45 4.10
N TYR A 49 -5.62 -7.25 4.47
CA TYR A 49 -5.71 -8.71 4.46
C TYR A 49 -6.88 -9.20 5.33
N LYS A 50 -6.97 -8.74 6.59
CA LYS A 50 -8.04 -9.16 7.53
C LYS A 50 -9.42 -8.76 7.03
N LEU A 51 -9.54 -7.58 6.43
CA LEU A 51 -10.75 -7.10 5.80
C LEU A 51 -11.21 -8.06 4.68
N LEU A 52 -10.30 -8.40 3.77
CA LEU A 52 -10.57 -9.32 2.67
C LEU A 52 -10.89 -10.73 3.17
N GLU A 53 -10.17 -11.22 4.17
CA GLU A 53 -10.39 -12.53 4.80
C GLU A 53 -11.79 -12.65 5.40
N GLN A 54 -12.26 -11.61 6.10
CA GLN A 54 -13.61 -11.55 6.65
C GLN A 54 -14.66 -11.63 5.55
N TYR A 55 -14.54 -10.83 4.49
CA TYR A 55 -15.47 -10.89 3.36
C TYR A 55 -15.43 -12.22 2.62
N HIS A 56 -14.25 -12.79 2.42
CA HIS A 56 -14.08 -14.09 1.77
C HIS A 56 -14.76 -15.19 2.60
N LYS A 57 -14.55 -15.21 3.91
CA LYS A 57 -15.18 -16.18 4.82
C LYS A 57 -16.70 -16.04 4.85
N THR A 58 -17.22 -14.82 5.04
CA THR A 58 -18.67 -14.57 5.03
C THR A 58 -19.31 -15.04 3.73
N LEU A 59 -18.72 -14.68 2.58
CA LEU A 59 -19.23 -15.10 1.28
C LEU A 59 -19.22 -16.63 1.09
N LEU A 60 -18.23 -17.31 1.67
CA LEU A 60 -18.11 -18.77 1.59
C LEU A 60 -19.13 -19.49 2.48
N GLU A 61 -19.43 -18.93 3.66
CA GLU A 61 -20.36 -19.52 4.64
C GLU A 61 -21.83 -19.23 4.32
N THR A 62 -22.17 -17.98 3.99
CA THR A 62 -23.56 -17.53 3.81
C THR A 62 -23.99 -17.48 2.35
N GLY A 63 -23.05 -17.43 1.41
CA GLY A 63 -23.32 -17.18 -0.01
C GLY A 63 -23.76 -15.74 -0.30
N ASP A 64 -23.80 -14.86 0.70
CA ASP A 64 -24.22 -13.46 0.60
C ASP A 64 -23.23 -12.50 1.27
N TRP A 65 -23.33 -11.23 0.90
CA TRP A 65 -22.54 -10.12 1.40
C TRP A 65 -23.31 -9.40 2.51
N GLU A 66 -23.51 -10.04 3.67
CA GLU A 66 -24.12 -9.37 4.82
C GLU A 66 -23.36 -8.07 5.17
N GLU A 67 -24.06 -7.12 5.82
CA GLU A 67 -23.48 -5.87 6.31
C GLU A 67 -22.42 -6.15 7.37
N LEU A 68 -21.19 -6.35 6.92
CA LEU A 68 -20.05 -6.01 7.74
C LEU A 68 -20.02 -4.48 7.79
N ASP A 69 -20.54 -3.91 8.88
CA ASP A 69 -20.41 -2.51 9.25
C ASP A 69 -18.94 -2.27 9.61
N LEU A 70 -18.12 -2.20 8.57
CA LEU A 70 -16.71 -1.95 8.71
C LEU A 70 -16.54 -0.45 8.68
N ASP A 71 -16.15 0.08 9.85
CA ASP A 71 -15.47 1.34 9.99
C ASP A 71 -14.20 1.24 9.12
N LEU A 72 -14.38 1.52 7.83
CA LEU A 72 -13.35 1.48 6.79
C LEU A 72 -12.21 2.34 7.31
N CYS A 73 -11.03 1.73 7.49
CA CYS A 73 -9.80 2.38 7.99
C CYS A 73 -9.79 3.87 7.64
N GLU A 74 -9.80 4.76 8.66
CA GLU A 74 -9.46 6.17 8.44
C GLU A 74 -8.24 6.24 7.51
N PRO A 75 -8.18 7.18 6.56
CA PRO A 75 -7.20 7.19 5.48
C PRO A 75 -5.81 6.79 5.98
N CYS A 76 -5.41 5.55 5.66
CA CYS A 76 -4.34 4.87 6.38
C CYS A 76 -2.97 5.55 6.12
N ALA A 77 -2.86 6.38 5.07
CA ALA A 77 -1.65 7.06 4.64
C ALA A 77 -1.50 8.52 5.14
N GLU A 78 -2.58 9.28 5.26
CA GLU A 78 -2.50 10.75 5.29
C GLU A 78 -1.90 11.32 6.60
N LYS A 79 -2.18 10.68 7.75
CA LYS A 79 -1.61 11.09 9.06
C LYS A 79 -0.13 10.72 9.24
N LEU A 80 0.39 9.76 8.47
CA LEU A 80 1.73 9.22 8.68
C LEU A 80 2.84 10.15 8.18
N TYR A 81 2.64 10.76 7.01
CA TYR A 81 3.66 11.60 6.39
C TYR A 81 3.86 12.92 7.13
N THR A 82 2.79 13.46 7.74
CA THR A 82 2.82 14.71 8.51
C THR A 82 3.60 14.59 9.82
N ASP A 83 3.49 13.44 10.51
CA ASP A 83 4.09 13.27 11.84
C ASP A 83 5.60 12.99 11.77
N ILE A 84 6.08 12.37 10.69
CA ILE A 84 7.50 12.06 10.52
C ILE A 84 8.31 13.30 10.10
N GLU A 85 7.71 14.25 9.37
CA GLU A 85 8.38 15.50 8.97
C GLU A 85 8.77 16.41 10.15
N ALA A 86 8.10 16.27 11.30
CA ALA A 86 8.40 17.04 12.50
C ALA A 86 9.69 16.60 13.23
N GLN A 87 10.29 15.46 12.86
CA GLN A 87 11.47 14.91 13.53
C GLN A 87 12.74 15.17 12.69
N SER A 88 13.66 15.96 13.23
CA SER A 88 14.94 16.40 12.66
C SER A 88 15.99 15.28 12.63
N VAL A 89 15.70 14.20 11.89
CA VAL A 89 16.63 13.08 11.69
C VAL A 89 17.40 13.26 10.39
N ASN A 90 18.67 12.82 10.32
CA ASN A 90 19.47 12.91 9.11
C ASN A 90 18.74 12.25 7.92
N LEU A 91 18.46 13.03 6.87
CA LEU A 91 17.56 12.68 5.76
C LEU A 91 18.29 12.13 4.54
N GLU A 92 19.61 11.94 4.60
CA GLU A 92 20.38 11.46 3.45
C GLU A 92 19.87 10.07 3.00
N TYR A 93 19.53 9.94 1.72
CA TYR A 93 19.04 8.69 1.14
C TYR A 93 20.20 7.94 0.50
N ASP A 94 20.30 6.64 0.78
CA ASP A 94 21.22 5.79 0.03
C ASP A 94 20.59 5.32 -1.29
N ILE A 95 21.43 4.93 -2.26
CA ILE A 95 20.95 4.39 -3.55
C ILE A 95 20.06 3.16 -3.34
N SER A 96 20.35 2.35 -2.30
CA SER A 96 19.49 1.23 -1.93
C SER A 96 18.11 1.68 -1.46
N ASP A 97 18.02 2.77 -0.70
CA ASP A 97 16.75 3.31 -0.19
C ASP A 97 15.89 3.79 -1.36
N ILE A 98 16.49 4.51 -2.31
CA ILE A 98 15.84 4.94 -3.55
C ILE A 98 15.29 3.75 -4.35
N THR A 99 16.09 2.69 -4.48
CA THR A 99 15.69 1.50 -5.24
C THR A 99 14.51 0.79 -4.55
N ILE A 100 14.56 0.68 -3.22
CA ILE A 100 13.50 0.08 -2.41
C ILE A 100 12.21 0.92 -2.46
N LEU A 101 12.32 2.24 -2.38
CA LEU A 101 11.18 3.17 -2.54
C LEU A 101 10.54 3.05 -3.93
N ARG A 102 11.37 2.95 -4.98
CA ARG A 102 10.87 2.72 -6.35
C ARG A 102 10.11 1.39 -6.45
N MET A 103 10.60 0.34 -5.81
CA MET A 103 9.91 -0.95 -5.77
C MET A 103 8.57 -0.85 -5.04
N ALA A 104 8.51 -0.16 -3.90
CA ALA A 104 7.27 0.08 -3.17
C ALA A 104 6.24 0.81 -4.05
N TYR A 105 6.64 1.90 -4.71
CA TYR A 105 5.79 2.62 -5.67
C TYR A 105 5.21 1.71 -6.77
N LEU A 106 6.03 0.80 -7.34
CA LEU A 106 5.57 -0.11 -8.38
C LEU A 106 4.59 -1.16 -7.85
N ILE A 107 4.82 -1.69 -6.65
CA ILE A 107 3.92 -2.63 -5.97
C ILE A 107 2.55 -1.98 -5.75
N GLU A 108 2.52 -0.79 -5.16
CA GLU A 108 1.27 -0.06 -4.90
C GLU A 108 0.52 0.31 -6.18
N ASN A 109 1.26 0.67 -7.24
CA ASN A 109 0.65 0.88 -8.55
C ASN A 109 -0.01 -0.39 -9.08
N ASP A 110 0.63 -1.55 -8.96
CA ASP A 110 0.07 -2.82 -9.43
C ASP A 110 -1.15 -3.23 -8.61
N PHE A 111 -1.17 -2.94 -7.30
CA PHE A 111 -2.31 -3.19 -6.42
C PHE A 111 -3.51 -2.31 -6.81
N ALA A 112 -3.28 -1.00 -6.99
CA ALA A 112 -4.30 -0.07 -7.46
C ALA A 112 -4.91 -0.52 -8.81
N GLN A 113 -4.08 -0.92 -9.77
CA GLN A 113 -4.55 -1.40 -11.09
C GLN A 113 -5.33 -2.71 -10.99
N PHE A 114 -4.90 -3.62 -10.11
CA PHE A 114 -5.63 -4.85 -9.85
C PHE A 114 -7.01 -4.55 -9.28
N TYR A 115 -7.12 -3.74 -8.23
CA TYR A 115 -8.39 -3.41 -7.60
C TYR A 115 -9.34 -2.67 -8.54
N HIS A 116 -8.81 -1.77 -9.36
CA HIS A 116 -9.56 -1.11 -10.44
C HIS A 116 -10.19 -2.11 -11.42
N SER A 117 -9.39 -3.09 -11.86
CA SER A 117 -9.85 -4.11 -12.80
C SER A 117 -10.84 -5.07 -12.13
N ALA A 118 -10.57 -5.45 -10.89
CA ALA A 118 -11.41 -6.34 -10.10
C ALA A 118 -12.78 -5.72 -9.82
N SER A 119 -12.84 -4.45 -9.41
CA SER A 119 -14.09 -3.72 -9.10
C SER A 119 -15.02 -3.62 -10.31
N LYS A 120 -14.47 -3.48 -11.52
CA LYS A 120 -15.21 -3.50 -12.79
C LYS A 120 -15.70 -4.89 -13.20
N SER A 121 -15.04 -5.93 -12.72
CA SER A 121 -15.28 -7.32 -13.12
C SER A 121 -16.35 -8.04 -12.29
N VAL A 122 -16.75 -7.46 -11.15
CA VAL A 122 -17.76 -7.98 -10.23
C VAL A 122 -19.11 -7.29 -10.43
N THR A 123 -20.20 -8.03 -10.24
CA THR A 123 -21.57 -7.53 -10.40
C THR A 123 -22.22 -7.12 -9.08
N ASN A 124 -21.80 -7.73 -7.96
CA ASN A 124 -22.35 -7.41 -6.65
C ASN A 124 -21.95 -5.98 -6.24
N PRO A 125 -22.90 -5.08 -5.94
CA PRO A 125 -22.60 -3.70 -5.59
C PRO A 125 -21.70 -3.53 -4.36
N ARG A 126 -21.82 -4.43 -3.37
CA ARG A 126 -21.00 -4.39 -2.15
C ARG A 126 -19.56 -4.81 -2.44
N ALA A 127 -19.38 -5.89 -3.19
CA ALA A 127 -18.06 -6.31 -3.67
C ALA A 127 -17.38 -5.20 -4.47
N LYS A 128 -18.15 -4.53 -5.34
CA LYS A 128 -17.67 -3.39 -6.13
C LYS A 128 -17.22 -2.22 -5.23
N LYS A 129 -18.01 -1.90 -4.20
CA LYS A 129 -17.66 -0.84 -3.23
C LYS A 129 -16.39 -1.17 -2.44
N LEU A 130 -16.27 -2.38 -1.92
CA LEU A 130 -15.07 -2.84 -1.22
C LEU A 130 -13.81 -2.68 -2.08
N LEU A 131 -13.84 -3.24 -3.29
CA LEU A 131 -12.69 -3.20 -4.20
C LEU A 131 -12.37 -1.77 -4.66
N ALA A 132 -13.38 -0.91 -4.84
CA ALA A 132 -13.16 0.50 -5.17
C ALA A 132 -12.56 1.31 -4.00
N ASN A 133 -12.88 0.95 -2.76
CA ASN A 133 -12.26 1.56 -1.59
C ASN A 133 -10.79 1.16 -1.47
N LEU A 134 -10.49 -0.14 -1.62
CA LEU A 134 -9.11 -0.64 -1.67
C LEU A 134 -8.31 0.04 -2.78
N GLU A 135 -8.86 0.13 -4.01
CA GLU A 135 -8.27 0.89 -5.11
C GLU A 135 -7.91 2.33 -4.69
N SER A 136 -8.82 3.03 -4.02
CA SER A 136 -8.59 4.41 -3.57
C SER A 136 -7.51 4.51 -2.49
N TRP A 137 -7.33 3.48 -1.66
CA TRP A 137 -6.26 3.45 -0.66
C TRP A 137 -4.90 3.17 -1.29
N GLU A 138 -4.80 2.20 -2.20
CA GLU A 138 -3.54 1.91 -2.88
C GLU A 138 -3.08 3.05 -3.79
N ILE A 139 -4.02 3.83 -4.35
CA ILE A 139 -3.68 5.07 -5.06
C ILE A 139 -2.98 6.08 -4.14
N GLN A 140 -3.46 6.22 -2.90
CA GLN A 140 -2.84 7.11 -1.91
C GLN A 140 -1.45 6.61 -1.50
N HIS A 141 -1.30 5.31 -1.24
CA HIS A 141 0.00 4.70 -0.95
C HIS A 141 1.00 4.92 -2.10
N ARG A 142 0.58 4.62 -3.33
CA ARG A 142 1.36 4.84 -4.54
C ARG A 142 1.83 6.29 -4.67
N GLU A 143 0.94 7.25 -4.51
CA GLU A 143 1.27 8.67 -4.61
C GLU A 143 2.27 9.09 -3.54
N ALA A 144 2.08 8.61 -2.31
CA ALA A 144 2.97 8.94 -1.22
C ALA A 144 4.37 8.31 -1.39
N PHE A 145 4.48 7.08 -1.92
CA PHE A 145 5.78 6.52 -2.30
C PHE A 145 6.42 7.23 -3.49
N TYR A 146 5.63 7.70 -4.46
CA TYR A 146 6.15 8.44 -5.60
C TYR A 146 6.79 9.76 -5.16
N GLU A 147 6.13 10.52 -4.29
CA GLU A 147 6.67 11.76 -3.75
C GLU A 147 7.93 11.51 -2.91
N GLU A 148 7.94 10.46 -2.08
CA GLU A 148 9.12 10.10 -1.29
C GLU A 148 10.30 9.66 -2.16
N TYR A 149 10.04 8.83 -3.18
CA TYR A 149 11.03 8.41 -4.17
C TYR A 149 11.61 9.60 -4.93
N LYS A 150 10.76 10.54 -5.37
CA LYS A 150 11.19 11.73 -6.09
C LYS A 150 12.08 12.60 -5.23
N LYS A 151 11.69 12.84 -3.97
CA LYS A 151 12.49 13.59 -2.99
C LYS A 151 13.86 12.92 -2.76
N ALA A 152 13.88 11.60 -2.58
CA ALA A 152 15.11 10.83 -2.38
C ALA A 152 16.04 10.93 -3.60
N MET A 153 15.50 10.82 -4.81
CA MET A 153 16.23 10.97 -6.06
C MET A 153 16.83 12.38 -6.21
N GLU A 154 16.04 13.42 -5.96
CA GLU A 154 16.49 14.81 -6.06
C GLU A 154 17.65 15.07 -5.09
N GLN A 155 17.51 14.71 -3.81
CA GLN A 155 18.56 14.90 -2.81
C GLN A 155 19.86 14.17 -3.17
N ASN A 156 19.76 12.88 -3.52
CA ASN A 156 20.94 12.12 -3.94
C ASN A 156 21.57 12.64 -5.26
N TRP A 157 20.77 13.17 -6.19
CA TRP A 157 21.29 13.79 -7.43
C TRP A 157 22.03 15.10 -7.17
N PHE A 158 21.53 15.93 -6.26
CA PHE A 158 22.20 17.16 -5.83
C PHE A 158 23.52 16.86 -5.11
N ASP A 159 23.53 15.86 -4.22
CA ASP A 159 24.74 15.50 -3.48
C ASP A 159 25.83 14.90 -4.38
N GLN A 160 25.45 14.18 -5.45
CA GLN A 160 26.39 13.62 -6.45
C GLN A 160 26.80 14.62 -7.55
N SER A 161 26.33 15.87 -7.50
CA SER A 161 26.77 16.99 -8.37
C SER A 161 26.74 16.73 -9.88
N PHE A 162 25.56 16.39 -10.43
CA PHE A 162 25.25 16.52 -11.85
C PHE A 162 24.23 17.64 -12.11
N ALA A 163 24.48 18.86 -11.61
CA ALA A 163 23.68 20.02 -11.98
C ALA A 163 24.09 20.51 -13.37
N PRO A 164 23.20 20.53 -14.39
CA PRO A 164 23.47 21.30 -15.60
C PRO A 164 23.34 22.79 -15.22
N PHE A 165 24.45 23.50 -15.39
CA PHE A 165 24.56 24.96 -15.27
C PHE A 165 23.63 25.71 -16.21
#